data_AF-A0A250XBQ8-F1
#
_entry.id   AF-A0A250XBQ8-F1
#
_cell.length_a   1.000
_cell.length_b   1.000
_cell.length_c   1.000
_cell.angle_alpha   90.00
_cell.angle_beta   90.00
_cell.angle_gamma   90.00
#
_symmetry.space_group_name_H-M   'P 1'
#
loop_
_entity.id
_entity.type
_entity.pdbx_description
1 polymer ?
#
loop_
_entity_poly.entity_id
_entity_poly.type
_entity_poly.pdbx_seq_one_letter_code
_entity_poly.pdbx_strand_id
1 'polypeptide(L)'
;MQGRSHHFLRRWQETREENQKSILQSNAFGFHGSFQSEVHWCVHCNWPACFFAAKEISPFYEHLPGVQEMFKQHNIAVAVKPKTIDSPSKPILIRTLNVSCQCDRLDTTKNMVGMIVYSHQGLNEWYLNGIHAKSGYIVVKETDKLYELQRTEGGGGSLHSLLYKLVFGQAPGPGDMASGFSIQKGNWVFNSGTLNVDYESREMPVSEQKLIKTAILKRFGPGGFHADKIYPIKDMANSIAVLAGDFVGSAEDPLAPEDDRFDSYDSYDSY
;
A
#
# COMPACT_ATOMS: atom_id res chain seq x y z
N MET A 1 -9.33 -8.63 39.96
CA MET A 1 -9.75 -7.78 38.81
C MET A 1 -10.01 -8.67 37.59
N GLN A 2 -11.19 -9.29 37.50
CA GLN A 2 -11.67 -10.04 36.34
C GLN A 2 -13.17 -9.78 36.27
N GLY A 3 -13.64 -9.08 35.24
CA GLY A 3 -15.06 -8.73 35.15
C GLY A 3 -15.47 -7.71 34.08
N ARG A 4 -14.52 -7.04 33.40
CA ARG A 4 -14.85 -6.04 32.37
C ARG A 4 -14.81 -6.54 30.91
N SER A 5 -14.32 -7.75 30.65
CA SER A 5 -14.16 -8.28 29.29
C SER A 5 -15.46 -8.78 28.66
N HIS A 6 -16.35 -9.43 29.42
CA HIS A 6 -17.54 -10.07 28.87
C HIS A 6 -18.64 -9.10 28.40
N HIS A 7 -18.66 -7.87 28.94
CA HIS A 7 -19.71 -6.90 28.61
C HIS A 7 -19.50 -6.24 27.23
N PHE A 8 -18.27 -6.26 26.71
CA PHE A 8 -17.94 -5.67 25.41
C PHE A 8 -18.26 -6.64 24.25
N LEU A 9 -17.97 -7.93 24.43
CA LEU A 9 -18.28 -8.96 23.44
C LEU A 9 -19.78 -9.12 23.19
N ARG A 10 -20.62 -8.99 24.23
CA ARG A 10 -22.08 -9.10 24.10
C ARG A 10 -22.68 -7.94 23.31
N ARG A 11 -22.24 -6.71 23.60
CA ARG A 11 -22.69 -5.50 22.89
C ARG A 11 -22.24 -5.46 21.43
N TRP A 12 -21.08 -6.05 21.12
CA TRP A 12 -20.59 -6.17 19.76
C TRP A 12 -21.38 -7.18 18.91
N GLN A 13 -21.82 -8.31 19.50
CA GLN A 13 -22.66 -9.30 18.81
C GLN A 13 -24.07 -8.77 18.52
N GLU A 14 -24.69 -8.07 19.47
CA GLU A 14 -26.05 -7.50 19.32
C GLU A 14 -26.13 -6.47 18.16
N THR A 15 -25.06 -5.68 17.96
CA THR A 15 -25.00 -4.67 16.87
C THR A 15 -24.88 -5.31 15.48
N ARG A 16 -24.43 -6.58 15.39
CA ARG A 16 -24.27 -7.30 14.13
C ARG A 16 -25.59 -7.89 13.62
N GLU A 17 -26.44 -8.34 14.54
CA GLU A 17 -27.76 -8.91 14.21
C GLU A 17 -28.78 -7.83 13.78
N GLU A 18 -28.74 -6.64 14.38
CA GLU A 18 -29.61 -5.51 13.98
C GLU A 18 -29.27 -4.98 12.58
N ASN A 19 -27.98 -4.94 12.21
CA ASN A 19 -27.56 -4.52 10.87
C ASN A 19 -27.91 -5.56 9.79
N GLN A 20 -27.94 -6.85 10.11
CA GLN A 20 -28.32 -7.89 9.15
C GLN A 20 -29.82 -7.87 8.82
N LYS A 21 -30.68 -7.46 9.76
CA LYS A 21 -32.13 -7.32 9.53
C LYS A 21 -32.49 -6.11 8.66
N SER A 22 -31.71 -5.03 8.74
CA SER A 22 -31.90 -3.82 7.92
C SER A 22 -31.62 -4.05 6.43
N ILE A 23 -30.63 -4.89 6.11
CA ILE A 23 -30.19 -5.16 4.72
C ILE A 23 -31.20 -6.05 3.96
N LEU A 24 -32.04 -6.80 4.65
CA LEU A 24 -33.05 -7.67 4.01
C LEU A 24 -34.38 -6.95 3.70
N GLN A 25 -34.57 -5.69 4.11
CA GLN A 25 -35.80 -4.93 3.85
C GLN A 25 -35.72 -3.94 2.68
N SER A 26 -34.55 -3.73 2.06
CA SER A 26 -34.35 -2.69 1.04
C SER A 26 -34.33 -3.17 -0.42
N ASN A 27 -34.49 -4.47 -0.69
CA ASN A 27 -34.53 -5.01 -2.06
C ASN A 27 -35.97 -5.26 -2.53
N ALA A 28 -36.74 -4.19 -2.75
CA ALA A 28 -38.04 -4.27 -3.41
C ALA A 28 -38.41 -2.96 -4.11
N PHE A 29 -37.61 -2.48 -5.06
CA PHE A 29 -38.09 -1.49 -6.05
C PHE A 29 -37.41 -1.72 -7.40
N GLY A 30 -38.20 -2.20 -8.36
CA GLY A 30 -37.80 -2.39 -9.76
C GLY A 30 -37.84 -1.08 -10.55
N PHE A 31 -36.92 -0.95 -11.50
CA PHE A 31 -36.97 0.08 -12.53
C PHE A 31 -36.73 -0.55 -13.90
N HIS A 32 -37.76 -0.46 -14.75
CA HIS A 32 -37.66 -0.62 -16.20
C HIS A 32 -37.15 0.70 -16.80
N GLY A 33 -36.14 0.63 -17.66
CA GLY A 33 -35.64 1.77 -18.42
C GLY A 33 -35.01 1.29 -19.72
N SER A 34 -35.70 1.52 -20.83
CA SER A 34 -35.35 1.14 -22.20
C SER A 34 -34.11 1.85 -22.73
N PHE A 35 -33.29 1.08 -23.45
CA PHE A 35 -32.10 1.49 -24.16
C PHE A 35 -32.49 2.09 -25.52
N GLN A 36 -32.14 3.36 -25.79
CA GLN A 36 -32.12 3.92 -27.13
C GLN A 36 -30.76 4.57 -27.37
N SER A 37 -30.07 4.05 -28.38
CA SER A 37 -28.80 4.52 -28.90
C SER A 37 -29.01 5.59 -29.96
N GLU A 38 -28.46 6.77 -29.77
CA GLU A 38 -28.25 7.73 -30.86
C GLU A 38 -26.76 8.06 -30.98
N VAL A 39 -26.22 7.73 -32.15
CA VAL A 39 -24.85 7.99 -32.57
C VAL A 39 -24.87 9.31 -33.34
N HIS A 40 -24.38 10.38 -32.73
CA HIS A 40 -24.14 11.65 -33.43
C HIS A 40 -22.68 11.73 -33.88
N TRP A 41 -22.48 11.68 -35.20
CA TRP A 41 -21.21 11.95 -35.86
C TRP A 41 -20.93 13.45 -35.86
N CYS A 42 -19.83 13.88 -35.23
CA CYS A 42 -19.31 15.23 -35.39
C CYS A 42 -18.18 15.20 -36.45
N VAL A 43 -18.54 15.56 -37.68
CA VAL A 43 -17.61 15.81 -38.78
C VAL A 43 -17.07 17.22 -38.56
N HIS A 44 -15.86 17.36 -38.01
CA HIS A 44 -14.88 18.46 -38.21
C HIS A 44 -13.90 18.50 -37.02
N CYS A 45 -12.79 17.75 -37.11
CA CYS A 45 -11.53 18.05 -36.41
C CYS A 45 -10.40 17.29 -37.13
N ASN A 46 -9.65 18.02 -37.95
CA ASN A 46 -8.48 17.54 -38.67
C ASN A 46 -7.24 17.82 -37.82
N TRP A 47 -6.83 16.90 -36.93
CA TRP A 47 -5.56 16.97 -36.20
C TRP A 47 -4.84 15.61 -36.24
N PRO A 48 -3.52 15.58 -36.50
CA PRO A 48 -2.77 14.36 -36.73
C PRO A 48 -2.48 13.61 -35.41
N ALA A 49 -2.34 12.30 -35.54
CA ALA A 49 -2.01 11.34 -34.50
C ALA A 49 -1.02 11.86 -33.43
N CYS A 50 -1.54 12.11 -32.22
CA CYS A 50 -0.71 12.14 -31.02
C CYS A 50 -0.37 10.70 -30.62
N PHE A 51 0.77 10.20 -31.13
CA PHE A 51 1.53 9.16 -30.45
C PHE A 51 1.94 9.70 -29.08
N PHE A 52 1.21 9.31 -28.02
CA PHE A 52 1.66 9.57 -26.66
C PHE A 52 2.79 8.59 -26.31
N ALA A 53 3.94 9.17 -25.98
CA ALA A 53 5.16 8.47 -25.61
C ALA A 53 4.93 7.51 -24.43
N ALA A 54 5.24 6.23 -24.65
CA ALA A 54 5.45 5.26 -23.58
C ALA A 54 6.66 5.71 -22.77
N LYS A 55 6.42 6.20 -21.55
CA LYS A 55 7.51 6.58 -20.63
C LYS A 55 8.00 5.34 -19.88
N GLU A 56 9.25 5.00 -20.19
CA GLU A 56 10.25 4.25 -19.41
C GLU A 56 9.72 3.04 -18.62
N ILE A 57 9.55 1.93 -19.33
CA ILE A 57 9.70 0.60 -18.74
C ILE A 57 11.20 0.44 -18.43
N SER A 58 11.56 0.05 -17.20
CA SER A 58 12.97 -0.19 -16.86
C SER A 58 13.62 -1.15 -17.90
N PRO A 59 14.85 -0.87 -18.38
CA PRO A 59 15.53 -1.69 -19.39
C PRO A 59 15.66 -3.17 -18.99
N PHE A 60 15.51 -3.48 -17.71
CA PHE A 60 15.45 -4.84 -17.18
C PHE A 60 14.28 -5.69 -17.70
N TYR A 61 13.23 -5.10 -18.29
CA TYR A 61 12.07 -5.85 -18.78
C TYR A 61 12.07 -6.07 -20.29
N GLU A 62 13.13 -5.70 -21.01
CA GLU A 62 13.22 -5.87 -22.47
C GLU A 62 13.17 -7.31 -22.95
N HIS A 63 13.51 -8.27 -22.08
CA HIS A 63 13.71 -9.67 -22.46
C HIS A 63 12.63 -10.64 -21.97
N LEU A 64 11.55 -10.18 -21.30
CA LEU A 64 10.45 -11.03 -20.84
C LEU A 64 9.24 -10.97 -21.79
N PRO A 65 9.14 -11.88 -22.79
CA PRO A 65 8.03 -11.89 -23.74
C PRO A 65 6.71 -12.18 -23.01
N GLY A 66 5.75 -11.25 -23.12
CA GLY A 66 4.42 -11.31 -22.48
C GLY A 66 4.20 -10.29 -21.37
N VAL A 67 5.22 -10.03 -20.54
CA VAL A 67 5.15 -9.01 -19.48
C VAL A 67 5.16 -7.59 -20.08
N GLN A 68 5.99 -7.37 -21.11
CA GLN A 68 5.97 -6.12 -21.87
C GLN A 68 4.66 -5.88 -22.60
N GLU A 69 4.07 -6.90 -23.23
CA GLU A 69 2.81 -6.77 -23.98
C GLU A 69 1.67 -6.34 -23.04
N MET A 70 1.60 -6.96 -21.86
CA MET A 70 0.64 -6.61 -20.82
C MET A 70 0.80 -5.17 -20.32
N PHE A 71 2.04 -4.71 -20.07
CA PHE A 71 2.30 -3.37 -19.55
C PHE A 71 2.20 -2.27 -20.61
N LYS A 72 2.64 -2.54 -21.86
CA LYS A 72 2.52 -1.62 -23.00
C LYS A 72 1.06 -1.34 -23.36
N GLN A 73 0.16 -2.31 -23.19
CA GLN A 73 -1.27 -2.10 -23.44
C GLN A 73 -1.97 -1.23 -22.38
N HIS A 74 -1.36 -1.03 -21.20
CA HIS A 74 -2.11 -0.55 -20.03
C HIS A 74 -1.42 0.55 -19.20
N ASN A 75 -0.40 1.29 -19.68
CA ASN A 75 0.20 2.45 -18.97
C ASN A 75 0.33 2.30 -17.42
N ILE A 76 0.60 1.08 -16.95
CA ILE A 76 0.47 0.74 -15.53
C ILE A 76 1.70 1.30 -14.80
N ALA A 77 1.51 1.99 -13.67
CA ALA A 77 2.59 2.36 -12.77
C ALA A 77 3.19 1.08 -12.18
N VAL A 78 4.39 0.68 -12.61
CA VAL A 78 4.98 -0.58 -12.12
C VAL A 78 5.86 -0.31 -10.89
N ALA A 79 5.50 -0.84 -9.72
CA ALA A 79 6.44 -0.96 -8.60
C ALA A 79 7.22 -2.26 -8.77
N VAL A 80 8.51 -2.12 -8.98
CA VAL A 80 9.36 -3.15 -9.57
C VAL A 80 10.32 -3.67 -8.51
N LYS A 81 10.36 -4.98 -8.26
CA LYS A 81 11.59 -5.63 -7.77
C LYS A 81 12.09 -6.64 -8.81
N PRO A 82 13.34 -6.51 -9.27
CA PRO A 82 14.05 -7.62 -9.89
C PRO A 82 15.47 -7.67 -9.33
N LYS A 83 15.78 -8.75 -8.63
CA LYS A 83 17.15 -9.25 -8.64
C LYS A 83 17.02 -10.76 -8.57
N THR A 84 17.29 -11.38 -9.72
CA THR A 84 17.34 -12.84 -9.97
C THR A 84 16.02 -13.57 -9.76
N ILE A 85 15.29 -13.81 -10.85
CA ILE A 85 14.19 -14.78 -10.84
C ILE A 85 14.31 -15.61 -12.12
N ASP A 86 14.43 -16.92 -11.95
CA ASP A 86 14.40 -17.92 -13.04
C ASP A 86 12.95 -18.24 -13.49
N SER A 87 11.92 -17.61 -12.90
CA SER A 87 10.49 -17.78 -13.25
C SER A 87 9.61 -16.56 -12.94
N PRO A 88 9.07 -15.82 -13.94
CA PRO A 88 8.36 -14.57 -13.71
C PRO A 88 7.12 -14.77 -12.82
N SER A 89 7.17 -14.17 -11.63
CA SER A 89 6.05 -14.07 -10.71
C SER A 89 4.94 -13.17 -11.26
N LYS A 90 3.69 -13.50 -10.92
CA LYS A 90 2.53 -12.75 -11.39
C LYS A 90 2.50 -11.35 -10.75
N PRO A 91 2.31 -10.26 -11.52
CA PRO A 91 2.19 -8.93 -10.95
C PRO A 91 0.94 -8.80 -10.05
N ILE A 92 1.11 -8.14 -8.91
CA ILE A 92 0.04 -7.70 -8.02
C ILE A 92 -0.59 -6.45 -8.63
N LEU A 93 -1.80 -6.58 -9.15
CA LEU A 93 -2.54 -5.47 -9.73
C LEU A 93 -3.38 -4.76 -8.67
N ILE A 94 -3.12 -3.47 -8.49
CA ILE A 94 -3.83 -2.61 -7.54
C ILE A 94 -4.88 -1.82 -8.30
N ARG A 95 -6.15 -2.10 -7.98
CA ARG A 95 -7.32 -1.45 -8.58
C ARG A 95 -7.95 -0.39 -7.69
N THR A 96 -7.57 -0.35 -6.41
CA THR A 96 -8.13 0.55 -5.42
C THR A 96 -7.06 1.04 -4.48
N LEU A 97 -7.07 2.32 -4.15
CA LEU A 97 -6.26 2.87 -3.06
C LEU A 97 -7.14 3.05 -1.82
N ASN A 98 -6.70 2.47 -0.72
CA ASN A 98 -7.44 2.44 0.54
C ASN A 98 -6.75 3.37 1.52
N VAL A 99 -7.25 4.60 1.64
CA VAL A 99 -6.72 5.53 2.64
C VAL A 99 -7.20 5.08 4.02
N SER A 100 -6.30 4.99 4.99
CA SER A 100 -6.65 4.49 6.31
C SER A 100 -7.54 5.46 7.09
N CYS A 101 -8.42 4.93 7.94
CA CYS A 101 -9.09 5.72 8.99
C CYS A 101 -8.15 6.17 10.10
N GLN A 102 -6.98 5.54 10.22
CA GLN A 102 -5.96 5.94 11.17
C GLN A 102 -5.13 7.11 10.66
N CYS A 103 -5.28 7.57 9.42
CA CYS A 103 -4.58 8.75 8.94
C CYS A 103 -4.91 9.97 9.80
N ASP A 104 -3.90 10.79 10.08
CA ASP A 104 -4.12 12.12 10.62
C ASP A 104 -4.74 13.03 9.55
N ARG A 105 -5.44 14.08 9.98
CA ARG A 105 -5.98 15.07 9.02
C ARG A 105 -4.81 15.73 8.29
N LEU A 106 -5.00 15.94 6.99
CA LEU A 106 -4.01 16.61 6.17
C LEU A 106 -3.85 18.06 6.64
N ASP A 107 -2.64 18.42 7.04
CA ASP A 107 -2.27 19.77 7.46
C ASP A 107 -1.05 20.23 6.67
N THR A 108 -1.27 21.18 5.75
CA THR A 108 -0.22 21.72 4.88
C THR A 108 0.74 22.67 5.60
N THR A 109 0.50 23.00 6.87
CA THR A 109 1.42 23.81 7.67
C THR A 109 2.45 22.97 8.42
N LYS A 110 2.18 21.67 8.57
CA LYS A 110 3.01 20.71 9.30
C LYS A 110 3.85 19.85 8.37
N ASN A 111 4.78 19.13 8.99
CA ASN A 111 5.45 18.01 8.36
C ASN A 111 4.66 16.73 8.63
N MET A 112 4.40 15.99 7.57
CA MET A 112 3.73 14.69 7.63
C MET A 112 4.54 13.64 6.87
N VAL A 113 4.42 12.40 7.32
CA VAL A 113 5.03 11.22 6.71
C VAL A 113 3.92 10.32 6.22
N GLY A 114 4.06 9.85 5.00
CA GLY A 114 3.10 8.95 4.39
C GLY A 114 3.77 7.68 3.87
N MET A 115 2.99 6.61 3.84
CA MET A 115 3.36 5.37 3.17
C MET A 115 2.16 4.79 2.42
N ILE A 116 2.45 4.01 1.40
CA ILE A 116 1.53 3.11 0.74
C ILE A 116 2.08 1.69 0.83
N VAL A 117 1.24 0.72 1.19
CA VAL A 117 1.61 -0.70 1.27
C VAL A 117 0.93 -1.47 0.16
N TYR A 118 1.75 -2.22 -0.58
CA TYR A 118 1.37 -3.01 -1.74
C TYR A 118 1.15 -4.46 -1.39
N SER A 119 2.03 -5.02 -0.57
CA SER A 119 1.90 -6.39 -0.08
C SER A 119 2.58 -6.52 1.28
N HIS A 120 2.12 -7.52 2.03
CA HIS A 120 2.76 -8.00 3.25
C HIS A 120 3.06 -9.47 3.06
N GLN A 121 4.35 -9.85 3.09
CA GLN A 121 4.79 -11.23 2.83
C GLN A 121 4.19 -11.83 1.53
N GLY A 122 4.14 -11.03 0.46
CA GLY A 122 3.56 -11.43 -0.82
C GLY A 122 2.02 -11.49 -0.86
N LEU A 123 1.32 -11.26 0.26
CA LEU A 123 -0.14 -11.23 0.33
C LEU A 123 -0.69 -9.88 -0.14
N ASN A 124 -1.81 -9.93 -0.87
CA ASN A 124 -2.56 -8.75 -1.32
C ASN A 124 -3.68 -8.31 -0.35
N GLU A 125 -3.97 -9.14 0.64
CA GLU A 125 -4.93 -8.90 1.72
C GLU A 125 -4.39 -9.58 2.98
N TRP A 126 -4.28 -8.84 4.07
CA TRP A 126 -3.65 -9.33 5.30
C TRP A 126 -4.27 -8.71 6.55
N TYR A 127 -4.05 -9.37 7.68
CA TYR A 127 -4.39 -8.89 9.01
C TYR A 127 -3.13 -8.78 9.85
N LEU A 128 -2.82 -7.58 10.33
CA LEU A 128 -1.61 -7.33 11.12
C LEU A 128 -1.90 -6.26 12.18
N ASN A 129 -1.50 -6.51 13.44
CA ASN A 129 -1.77 -5.61 14.57
C ASN A 129 -3.25 -5.18 14.71
N GLY A 130 -4.18 -6.12 14.47
CA GLY A 130 -5.62 -5.86 14.50
C GLY A 130 -6.15 -5.02 13.32
N ILE A 131 -5.32 -4.72 12.32
CA ILE A 131 -5.69 -3.98 11.12
C ILE A 131 -5.91 -4.96 9.97
N HIS A 132 -7.07 -4.86 9.33
CA HIS A 132 -7.32 -5.48 8.03
C HIS A 132 -6.85 -4.53 6.92
N ALA A 133 -5.87 -4.95 6.13
CA ALA A 133 -5.33 -4.17 5.03
C ALA A 133 -5.38 -4.95 3.71
N LYS A 134 -5.39 -4.19 2.61
CA LYS A 134 -5.36 -4.69 1.23
C LYS A 134 -4.32 -3.91 0.45
N SER A 135 -3.84 -4.44 -0.66
CA SER A 135 -2.93 -3.74 -1.56
C SER A 135 -3.42 -2.33 -1.88
N GLY A 136 -2.50 -1.36 -1.85
CA GLY A 136 -2.81 0.05 -1.99
C GLY A 136 -3.26 0.73 -0.69
N TYR A 137 -2.90 0.18 0.47
CA TYR A 137 -3.24 0.74 1.78
C TYR A 137 -2.36 1.96 2.10
N ILE A 138 -2.97 3.14 2.25
CA ILE A 138 -2.28 4.41 2.46
C ILE A 138 -2.44 4.85 3.92
N VAL A 139 -1.34 5.24 4.55
CA VAL A 139 -1.34 5.90 5.86
C VAL A 139 -0.57 7.21 5.79
N VAL A 140 -1.08 8.25 6.45
CA VAL A 140 -0.40 9.54 6.64
C VAL A 140 -0.46 9.94 8.10
N LYS A 141 0.68 10.33 8.68
CA LYS A 141 0.80 10.75 10.09
C LYS A 141 1.62 12.03 10.22
N GLU A 142 1.31 12.83 11.23
CA GLU A 142 2.16 13.95 11.62
C GLU A 142 3.53 13.44 12.07
N THR A 143 4.61 14.10 11.61
CA THR A 143 5.99 13.67 11.90
C THR A 143 6.28 13.67 13.41
N ASP A 144 5.71 14.61 14.16
CA ASP A 144 5.96 14.75 15.60
C ASP A 144 5.54 13.52 16.41
N LYS A 145 4.47 12.83 15.98
CA LYS A 145 4.02 11.57 16.61
C LYS A 145 5.03 10.44 16.41
N LEU A 146 5.76 10.46 15.29
CA LEU A 146 6.81 9.47 15.02
C LEU A 146 8.06 9.76 15.85
N TYR A 147 8.40 11.04 16.06
CA TYR A 147 9.49 11.41 16.98
C TYR A 147 9.16 11.10 18.44
N GLU A 148 7.90 11.19 18.85
CA GLU A 148 7.47 10.73 20.16
C GLU A 148 7.68 9.22 20.31
N LEU A 149 7.20 8.43 19.36
CA LEU A 149 7.43 6.97 19.33
C LEU A 149 8.92 6.63 19.39
N GLN A 150 9.74 7.34 18.61
CA GLN A 150 11.18 7.16 18.56
C GLN A 150 11.83 7.37 19.94
N ARG A 151 11.43 8.43 20.65
CA ARG A 151 11.93 8.74 22.00
C ARG A 151 11.50 7.71 23.03
N THR A 152 10.24 7.25 22.96
CA THR A 152 9.69 6.30 23.94
C THR A 152 10.26 4.89 23.79
N GLU A 153 10.54 4.47 22.55
CA GLU A 153 11.01 3.11 22.27
C GLU A 153 12.54 3.00 22.16
N GLY A 154 13.28 4.12 22.32
CA GLY A 154 14.74 4.14 22.20
C GLY A 154 15.27 3.73 20.82
N GLY A 155 14.42 3.74 19.80
CA GLY A 155 14.71 3.17 18.49
C GLY A 155 15.39 4.16 17.53
N GLY A 156 16.44 3.71 16.84
CA GLY A 156 16.91 4.33 15.61
C GLY A 156 16.09 3.86 14.41
N GLY A 157 15.99 4.68 13.35
CA GLY A 157 15.32 4.27 12.12
C GLY A 157 14.87 5.45 11.27
N SER A 158 14.49 5.17 10.02
CA SER A 158 13.85 6.20 9.20
C SER A 158 12.42 6.44 9.68
N LEU A 159 11.90 7.64 9.40
CA LEU A 159 10.51 7.97 9.71
C LEU A 159 9.51 7.04 9.03
N HIS A 160 9.83 6.51 7.85
CA HIS A 160 8.97 5.55 7.15
C HIS A 160 8.94 4.18 7.84
N SER A 161 10.07 3.69 8.37
CA SER A 161 10.10 2.48 9.20
C SER A 161 9.29 2.66 10.48
N LEU A 162 9.43 3.82 11.14
CA LEU A 162 8.65 4.16 12.34
C LEU A 162 7.16 4.25 12.03
N LEU A 163 6.77 4.82 10.88
CA LEU A 163 5.38 4.86 10.44
C LEU A 163 4.81 3.45 10.22
N TYR A 164 5.57 2.58 9.56
CA TYR A 164 5.17 1.19 9.37
C TYR A 164 4.98 0.51 10.74
N LYS A 165 5.94 0.66 11.66
CA LYS A 165 5.87 0.12 13.03
C LYS A 165 4.69 0.67 13.83
N LEU A 166 4.44 1.96 13.77
CA LEU A 166 3.31 2.59 14.45
C LEU A 166 1.97 1.97 14.04
N VAL A 167 1.83 1.63 12.75
CA VAL A 167 0.59 1.07 12.20
C VAL A 167 0.51 -0.43 12.47
N PHE A 168 1.57 -1.16 12.12
CA PHE A 168 1.56 -2.61 12.05
C PHE A 168 2.23 -3.31 13.22
N GLY A 169 2.72 -2.58 14.22
CA GLY A 169 3.35 -3.12 15.43
C GLY A 169 4.75 -3.69 15.22
N GLN A 170 5.29 -3.70 14.01
CA GLN A 170 6.60 -4.24 13.65
C GLN A 170 7.28 -3.41 12.57
N ALA A 171 8.60 -3.50 12.42
CA ALA A 171 9.31 -2.91 11.29
C ALA A 171 8.96 -3.66 9.98
N PRO A 172 9.10 -3.03 8.79
CA PRO A 172 8.92 -3.74 7.53
C PRO A 172 9.97 -4.84 7.40
N GLY A 173 9.54 -6.06 7.07
CA GLY A 173 10.38 -7.24 6.93
C GLY A 173 10.61 -7.66 5.47
N PRO A 174 11.43 -8.71 5.26
CA PRO A 174 11.50 -9.38 3.97
C PRO A 174 10.09 -9.86 3.59
N GLY A 175 9.61 -9.54 2.39
CA GLY A 175 8.22 -9.81 2.03
C GLY A 175 7.36 -8.57 1.84
N ASP A 176 7.71 -7.50 2.53
CA ASP A 176 6.89 -6.29 2.58
C ASP A 176 7.24 -5.36 1.43
N MET A 177 6.24 -5.03 0.63
CA MET A 177 6.38 -4.06 -0.45
C MET A 177 5.59 -2.82 -0.10
N ALA A 178 6.30 -1.71 0.03
CA ALA A 178 5.71 -0.42 0.36
C ALA A 178 6.50 0.71 -0.28
N SER A 179 5.92 1.89 -0.35
CA SER A 179 6.64 3.09 -0.75
C SER A 179 6.32 4.24 0.20
N GLY A 180 7.32 5.08 0.42
CA GLY A 180 7.29 6.21 1.33
C GLY A 180 7.22 7.54 0.59
N PHE A 181 6.51 8.48 1.20
CA PHE A 181 6.50 9.89 0.81
C PHE A 181 6.42 10.77 2.05
N SER A 182 6.62 12.07 1.88
CA SER A 182 6.43 13.07 2.93
C SER A 182 5.72 14.31 2.38
N ILE A 183 5.05 15.04 3.27
CA ILE A 183 4.40 16.31 2.98
C ILE A 183 5.05 17.33 3.90
N GLN A 184 5.93 18.16 3.35
CA GLN A 184 6.75 19.11 4.08
C GLN A 184 6.19 20.50 3.88
N LYS A 185 5.39 20.98 4.84
CA LYS A 185 4.72 22.29 4.75
C LYS A 185 3.97 22.43 3.41
N GLY A 186 3.19 21.40 3.07
CA GLY A 186 2.38 21.33 1.85
C GLY A 186 3.13 20.85 0.60
N ASN A 187 4.47 20.77 0.63
CA ASN A 187 5.26 20.25 -0.48
C ASN A 187 5.37 18.73 -0.43
N TRP A 188 4.98 18.07 -1.52
CA TRP A 188 5.03 16.61 -1.61
C TRP A 188 6.42 16.16 -2.05
N VAL A 189 7.00 15.20 -1.32
CA VAL A 189 8.29 14.60 -1.63
C VAL A 189 8.13 13.08 -1.64
N PHE A 190 8.36 12.45 -2.79
CA PHE A 190 8.12 11.02 -2.99
C PHE A 190 9.43 10.22 -3.07
N ASN A 191 10.24 10.35 -2.04
CA ASN A 191 11.46 9.57 -1.86
C ASN A 191 11.48 8.86 -0.51
N SER A 192 12.15 7.71 -0.45
CA SER A 192 12.38 7.01 0.81
C SER A 192 13.62 6.12 0.72
N GLY A 193 14.56 6.29 1.63
CA GLY A 193 15.72 5.39 1.72
C GLY A 193 15.38 3.98 2.21
N THR A 194 14.19 3.78 2.81
CA THR A 194 13.82 2.52 3.44
C THR A 194 12.67 1.80 2.74
N LEU A 195 11.68 2.52 2.22
CA LEU A 195 10.56 1.89 1.52
C LEU A 195 10.73 1.92 0.00
N ASN A 196 11.34 2.97 -0.57
CA ASN A 196 11.52 3.09 -2.02
C ASN A 196 12.79 2.37 -2.51
N VAL A 197 13.20 1.30 -1.82
CA VAL A 197 14.43 0.55 -2.12
C VAL A 197 14.38 -0.16 -3.48
N ASP A 198 13.15 -0.35 -3.97
CA ASP A 198 12.84 -1.04 -5.21
C ASP A 198 12.91 -0.12 -6.45
N TYR A 199 13.00 1.21 -6.26
CA TYR A 199 13.18 2.16 -7.36
C TYR A 199 14.66 2.50 -7.59
N GLU A 200 15.10 2.52 -8.85
CA GLU A 200 16.50 2.83 -9.22
C GLU A 200 16.98 4.16 -8.62
N SER A 201 16.13 5.19 -8.62
CA SER A 201 16.43 6.52 -8.08
C SER A 201 15.93 6.73 -6.63
N ARG A 202 15.30 5.73 -6.02
CA ARG A 202 14.46 5.86 -4.79
C ARG A 202 13.31 6.85 -4.92
N GLU A 203 13.10 7.42 -6.10
CA GLU A 203 11.97 8.29 -6.41
C GLU A 203 10.82 7.45 -6.96
N MET A 204 9.64 7.71 -6.45
CA MET A 204 8.42 7.05 -6.90
C MET A 204 8.05 7.48 -8.34
N PRO A 205 7.54 6.59 -9.20
CA PRO A 205 7.04 6.95 -10.53
C PRO A 205 5.97 8.05 -10.50
N VAL A 206 6.02 9.01 -11.42
CA VAL A 206 5.09 10.17 -11.47
C VAL A 206 3.62 9.77 -11.51
N SER A 207 3.29 8.67 -12.20
CA SER A 207 1.93 8.12 -12.26
C SER A 207 1.43 7.69 -10.88
N GLU A 208 2.27 6.99 -10.11
CA GLU A 208 2.00 6.56 -8.73
C GLU A 208 1.85 7.77 -7.78
N GLN A 209 2.75 8.75 -7.89
CA GLN A 209 2.66 10.00 -7.14
C GLN A 209 1.31 10.69 -7.35
N LYS A 210 0.85 10.78 -8.60
CA LYS A 210 -0.42 11.40 -8.98
C LYS A 210 -1.61 10.65 -8.38
N LEU A 211 -1.60 9.33 -8.39
CA LEU A 211 -2.68 8.49 -7.83
C LEU A 211 -2.78 8.65 -6.32
N ILE A 212 -1.64 8.57 -5.61
CA ILE A 212 -1.56 8.72 -4.16
C ILE A 212 -2.05 10.11 -3.74
N LYS A 213 -1.54 11.16 -4.39
CA LYS A 213 -1.96 12.54 -4.12
C LYS A 213 -3.46 12.72 -4.34
N THR A 214 -4.01 12.16 -5.43
CA THR A 214 -5.44 12.24 -5.73
C THR A 214 -6.28 11.51 -4.69
N ALA A 215 -5.89 10.30 -4.27
CA ALA A 215 -6.62 9.53 -3.26
C ALA A 215 -6.65 10.25 -1.91
N ILE A 216 -5.53 10.83 -1.48
CA ILE A 216 -5.42 11.56 -0.21
C ILE A 216 -6.21 12.87 -0.26
N LEU A 217 -6.09 13.64 -1.35
CA LEU A 217 -6.83 14.89 -1.51
C LEU A 217 -8.33 14.65 -1.66
N LYS A 218 -8.76 13.56 -2.30
CA LYS A 218 -10.18 13.20 -2.35
C LYS A 218 -10.75 12.95 -0.95
N ARG A 219 -9.95 12.40 -0.04
CA ARG A 219 -10.40 12.13 1.33
C ARG A 219 -10.33 13.34 2.26
N PHE A 220 -9.24 14.10 2.20
CA PHE A 220 -8.93 15.15 3.17
C PHE A 220 -8.94 16.56 2.61
N GLY A 221 -8.96 16.70 1.29
CA GLY A 221 -8.99 18.00 0.62
C GLY A 221 -10.35 18.68 0.70
N PRO A 222 -10.45 19.93 0.19
CA PRO A 222 -11.70 20.67 0.13
C PRO A 222 -12.78 19.88 -0.62
N GLY A 223 -13.92 19.64 0.04
CA GLY A 223 -15.01 18.83 -0.52
C GLY A 223 -14.83 17.31 -0.41
N GLY A 224 -13.75 16.85 0.23
CA GLY A 224 -13.55 15.44 0.54
C GLY A 224 -14.47 14.97 1.68
N PHE A 225 -14.94 13.74 1.58
CA PHE A 225 -15.78 13.14 2.62
C PHE A 225 -14.99 12.10 3.42
N HIS A 226 -15.21 12.05 4.74
CA HIS A 226 -14.65 10.99 5.60
C HIS A 226 -15.06 9.57 5.17
N ALA A 227 -16.15 9.46 4.40
CA ALA A 227 -16.63 8.23 3.78
C ALA A 227 -15.81 7.79 2.56
N ASP A 228 -15.07 8.69 1.91
CA ASP A 228 -14.24 8.42 0.73
C ASP A 228 -12.91 7.76 1.13
N LYS A 229 -13.01 6.57 1.74
CA LYS A 229 -11.85 5.79 2.16
C LYS A 229 -11.21 5.02 1.02
N ILE A 230 -12.00 4.75 -0.01
CA ILE A 230 -11.61 3.91 -1.15
C ILE A 230 -11.61 4.77 -2.40
N TYR A 231 -10.46 4.86 -3.04
CA TYR A 231 -10.29 5.50 -4.33
C TYR A 231 -10.20 4.42 -5.43
N PRO A 232 -11.27 4.20 -6.21
CA PRO A 232 -11.22 3.27 -7.33
C PRO A 232 -10.36 3.86 -8.45
N ILE A 233 -9.43 3.07 -8.96
CA ILE A 233 -8.66 3.39 -10.15
C ILE A 233 -9.51 2.97 -11.34
N LYS A 234 -10.18 3.95 -11.96
CA LYS A 234 -11.14 3.70 -13.05
C LYS A 234 -10.46 3.31 -14.35
N ASP A 235 -9.21 3.73 -14.52
CA ASP A 235 -8.48 3.55 -15.75
C ASP A 235 -7.36 2.52 -15.54
N MET A 236 -7.42 1.41 -16.28
CA MET A 236 -6.34 0.42 -16.23
C MET A 236 -5.02 1.03 -16.71
N ALA A 237 -5.09 2.04 -17.60
CA ALA A 237 -3.98 2.91 -18.03
C ALA A 237 -3.32 3.69 -16.88
N ASN A 238 -3.88 3.64 -15.67
CA ASN A 238 -3.37 4.31 -14.48
C ASN A 238 -3.39 3.37 -13.27
N SER A 239 -3.45 2.05 -13.47
CA SER A 239 -3.32 1.09 -12.35
C SER A 239 -1.89 1.05 -11.84
N ILE A 240 -1.70 0.52 -10.63
CA ILE A 240 -0.36 0.20 -10.12
C ILE A 240 -0.19 -1.31 -10.22
N ALA A 241 0.87 -1.79 -10.86
CA ALA A 241 1.25 -3.19 -10.87
C ALA A 241 2.54 -3.36 -10.09
N VAL A 242 2.57 -4.32 -9.17
CA VAL A 242 3.76 -4.56 -8.37
C VAL A 242 4.26 -5.96 -8.70
N LEU A 243 5.49 -6.09 -9.19
CA LEU A 243 6.06 -7.41 -9.47
C LEU A 243 6.54 -8.03 -8.16
N ALA A 244 5.90 -9.12 -7.74
CA ALA A 244 6.25 -9.84 -6.52
C ALA A 244 7.58 -10.56 -6.71
N GLY A 245 8.71 -10.07 -6.20
CA GLY A 245 9.98 -10.79 -6.35
C GLY A 245 9.97 -12.19 -5.71
N ASP A 246 10.93 -13.06 -6.05
CA ASP A 246 11.15 -14.33 -5.34
C ASP A 246 11.35 -14.04 -3.85
N PHE A 247 10.32 -14.38 -3.07
CA PHE A 247 10.40 -14.42 -1.63
C PHE A 247 10.90 -15.80 -1.26
N VAL A 248 12.23 -15.97 -1.27
CA VAL A 248 12.86 -17.08 -0.57
C VAL A 248 12.75 -16.80 0.93
N GLY A 249 11.57 -17.06 1.44
CA GLY A 249 11.41 -17.84 2.65
C GLY A 249 10.55 -19.00 2.22
N SER A 250 11.16 -20.04 1.64
CA SER A 250 10.63 -21.37 1.95
C SER A 250 10.44 -21.37 3.46
N ALA A 251 9.26 -21.79 3.91
CA ALA A 251 9.15 -22.33 5.25
C ALA A 251 10.09 -23.54 5.28
N GLU A 252 11.40 -23.30 5.41
CA GLU A 252 12.24 -24.31 6.01
C GLU A 252 11.68 -24.45 7.41
N ASP A 253 11.38 -25.71 7.74
CA ASP A 253 10.91 -26.17 9.02
C ASP A 253 11.49 -25.34 10.17
N PRO A 254 10.74 -25.09 11.25
CA PRO A 254 11.35 -24.62 12.48
C PRO A 254 12.45 -25.63 12.84
N LEU A 255 13.69 -25.26 12.52
CA LEU A 255 14.87 -26.01 12.92
C LEU A 255 14.72 -26.19 14.41
N ALA A 256 14.80 -27.46 14.79
CA ALA A 256 14.78 -27.96 16.15
C ALA A 256 15.59 -27.02 17.07
N PRO A 257 15.20 -26.91 18.37
CA PRO A 257 15.97 -26.11 19.32
C PRO A 257 17.45 -26.45 19.19
N GLU A 258 18.25 -25.45 18.83
CA GLU A 258 19.70 -25.60 18.84
C GLU A 258 20.09 -25.98 20.26
N ASP A 259 20.71 -27.15 20.36
CA ASP A 259 21.34 -27.66 21.56
C ASP A 259 22.17 -26.55 22.22
N ASP A 260 21.85 -26.24 23.47
CA ASP A 260 22.64 -25.43 24.39
C ASP A 260 24.01 -26.08 24.61
N ARG A 261 24.92 -25.96 23.63
CA ARG A 261 26.33 -26.32 23.80
C ARG A 261 27.09 -25.06 24.21
N PHE A 262 26.93 -24.75 25.48
CA PHE A 262 27.70 -23.75 26.22
C PHE A 262 29.14 -24.25 26.35
N ASP A 263 29.94 -24.08 25.30
CA ASP A 263 31.38 -24.32 25.38
C ASP A 263 32.00 -23.19 26.22
N SER A 264 32.48 -23.60 27.40
CA SER A 264 33.22 -22.81 28.37
C SER A 264 34.43 -22.14 27.74
N TYR A 265 34.45 -20.81 27.68
CA TYR A 265 35.68 -20.08 27.45
C TYR A 265 36.50 -20.10 28.74
N ASP A 266 37.54 -20.92 28.72
CA ASP A 266 38.54 -21.00 29.76
C ASP A 266 39.28 -19.67 29.96
N SER A 267 39.42 -19.38 31.24
CA SER A 267 40.30 -18.39 31.86
C SER A 267 41.72 -18.43 31.31
N TYR A 268 42.19 -17.32 30.74
CA TYR A 268 43.62 -17.03 30.67
C TYR A 268 43.99 -16.03 31.78
N ASP A 269 44.61 -16.60 32.81
CA ASP A 269 45.43 -15.91 33.81
C ASP A 269 46.90 -16.31 33.57
N SER A 270 47.83 -15.41 33.91
CA SER A 270 49.33 -15.49 33.83
C SER A 270 49.96 -15.30 32.44
N TYR A 271 50.95 -14.43 32.21
CA TYR A 271 52.02 -13.85 33.05
C TYR A 271 52.25 -12.35 32.79
#